data_AF-A0A2D9X3G7-F1
#
_entry.id   AF-A0A2D9X3G7-F1
#
_cell.length_a   1.000
_cell.length_b   1.000
_cell.length_c   1.000
_cell.angle_alpha   90.00
_cell.angle_beta   90.00
_cell.angle_gamma   90.00
#
_symmetry.space_group_name_H-M   'P 1'
#
loop_
_entity.id
_entity.type
_entity.pdbx_description
1 polymer ?
#
loop_
_entity_poly.entity_id
_entity_poly.type
_entity_poly.pdbx_seq_one_letter_code
_entity_poly.pdbx_strand_id
1 'polypeptide(L)' 'METIQDEYKSTLENITNQIDAMIYEIENFYSDGPLKTPSEYKHDSFPIIRRLKEAKKLSEESLMMLNTKSFAK' A
#
# COMPACT_ATOMS: atom_id res chain seq x y z
N MET A 1 -11.26 3.59 25.89
CA MET A 1 -10.68 2.23 25.76
C MET A 1 -10.87 1.89 24.30
N GLU A 2 -9.80 1.92 23.50
CA GLU A 2 -9.89 1.49 22.10
C GLU A 2 -10.26 0.01 22.09
N THR A 3 -11.14 -0.38 21.17
CA THR A 3 -11.48 -1.78 21.00
C THR A 3 -10.40 -2.47 20.18
N ILE A 4 -10.26 -3.79 20.32
CA ILE A 4 -9.37 -4.60 19.45
C ILE A 4 -9.67 -4.34 17.95
N GLN A 5 -10.93 -4.00 17.62
CA GLN A 5 -11.34 -3.65 16.27
C GLN A 5 -10.77 -2.29 15.81
N ASP A 6 -10.66 -1.31 16.70
CA ASP A 6 -10.07 0.00 16.40
C ASP A 6 -8.55 -0.11 16.19
N GLU A 7 -7.87 -0.89 17.03
CA GLU A 7 -6.44 -1.17 16.87
C GLU A 7 -6.13 -1.91 15.55
N TYR A 8 -6.96 -2.90 15.20
CA TYR A 8 -6.84 -3.62 13.95
C TYR A 8 -7.09 -2.71 12.73
N LYS A 9 -8.08 -1.82 12.81
CA LYS A 9 -8.35 -0.82 11.77
C LYS A 9 -7.17 0.14 11.59
N SER A 10 -6.64 0.70 12.68
CA SER A 10 -5.47 1.59 12.64
C SER A 10 -4.24 0.89 12.03
N THR A 11 -4.04 -0.38 12.37
CA THR A 11 -2.97 -1.19 11.79
C THR A 11 -3.11 -1.34 10.28
N LEU A 12 -4.32 -1.63 9.78
CA LEU A 12 -4.58 -1.74 8.34
C LEU A 12 -4.43 -0.40 7.61
N GLU A 13 -4.86 0.71 8.21
CA GLU A 13 -4.64 2.05 7.66
C GLU A 13 -3.15 2.36 7.52
N ASN A 14 -2.36 2.05 8.56
CA ASN A 14 -0.91 2.21 8.53
C ASN A 14 -0.24 1.33 7.47
N ILE A 15 -0.65 0.07 7.34
CA ILE A 15 -0.14 -0.84 6.29
C ILE A 15 -0.46 -0.28 4.89
N THR A 16 -1.68 0.19 4.68
CA THR A 16 -2.12 0.75 3.39
C THR A 16 -1.26 1.97 3.01
N ASN A 17 -1.05 2.89 3.96
CA ASN A 17 -0.22 4.08 3.76
C ASN A 17 1.24 3.74 3.45
N GLN A 18 1.81 2.73 4.13
CA GLN A 18 3.17 2.26 3.84
C GLN A 18 3.30 1.65 2.45
N ILE A 19 2.29 0.88 2.01
CA ILE A 19 2.27 0.33 0.66
C ILE A 19 2.23 1.44 -0.39
N ASP A 20 1.44 2.49 -0.17
CA ASP A 20 1.39 3.66 -1.05
C ASP A 20 2.74 4.38 -1.13
N ALA A 21 3.39 4.59 0.01
CA ALA A 21 4.73 5.19 0.05
C ALA A 21 5.75 4.36 -0.74
N MET A 22 5.75 3.03 -0.57
CA MET A 22 6.64 2.14 -1.31
C MET A 22 6.39 2.17 -2.83
N ILE A 23 5.12 2.18 -3.26
CA ILE A 23 4.79 2.30 -4.69
C ILE A 23 5.30 3.62 -5.24
N TYR A 24 5.05 4.73 -4.52
CA TYR A 24 5.50 6.06 -4.91
C TYR A 24 7.02 6.16 -5.02
N GLU A 25 7.75 5.67 -4.04
CA GLU A 25 9.21 5.69 -4.04
C GLU A 25 9.79 4.91 -5.22
N ILE A 26 9.27 3.72 -5.51
CA ILE A 26 9.75 2.89 -6.62
C ILE A 26 9.39 3.52 -7.97
N GLU A 27 8.18 4.05 -8.13
CA GLU A 27 7.74 4.68 -9.38
C GLU A 27 8.54 5.97 -9.67
N ASN A 28 8.91 6.75 -8.63
CA ASN A 28 9.66 8.00 -8.77
C ASN A 28 11.18 7.85 -8.69
N PHE A 29 11.70 6.68 -8.28
CA PHE A 29 13.13 6.39 -8.27
C PHE A 29 13.81 6.68 -9.62
N TYR A 30 13.07 6.52 -10.72
CA TYR A 30 13.56 6.78 -12.08
C TYR A 30 13.40 8.24 -12.54
N SER A 31 12.61 9.03 -11.83
CA SER A 31 12.26 10.41 -12.19
C SER A 31 13.20 11.44 -11.54
N ASP A 32 13.67 11.17 -10.31
CA ASP A 32 14.31 12.17 -9.44
C ASP A 32 15.84 12.01 -9.27
N GLY A 33 16.52 11.34 -10.21
CA GLY A 33 17.97 11.15 -10.16
C GLY A 33 18.77 12.12 -11.04
N PRO A 34 19.91 12.71 -10.56
CA PRO A 34 20.86 13.41 -11.43
C PRO A 34 21.59 12.46 -12.40
N LEU A 35 21.52 11.16 -12.14
CA LEU A 35 22.08 10.08 -12.96
C LEU A 35 20.93 9.33 -13.64
N LYS A 36 21.10 9.00 -14.92
CA LYS A 36 20.17 8.13 -15.63
C LYS A 36 20.24 6.73 -15.01
N THR A 37 19.25 6.40 -14.19
CA THR A 37 19.05 5.02 -13.72
C THR A 37 18.92 4.09 -14.93
N PRO A 38 19.68 2.98 -15.01
CA PRO A 38 19.54 2.02 -16.10
C PRO A 38 18.09 1.56 -16.29
N SER A 39 17.66 1.44 -17.54
CA SER A 39 16.27 1.05 -17.86
C SER A 39 15.93 -0.36 -17.40
N GLU A 40 16.92 -1.24 -17.20
CA GLU A 40 16.70 -2.60 -16.70
C GLU A 40 16.04 -2.58 -15.31
N TYR A 41 16.49 -1.71 -14.40
CA TYR A 41 15.90 -1.59 -13.07
C TYR A 41 14.41 -1.20 -13.13
N LYS A 42 14.05 -0.34 -14.09
CA LYS A 42 12.65 0.05 -14.30
C LYS A 42 11.79 -1.17 -14.64
N HIS A 43 12.26 -2.03 -15.54
CA HIS A 43 11.55 -3.26 -15.88
C HIS A 43 11.50 -4.25 -14.71
N ASP A 44 12.61 -4.40 -13.98
CA ASP A 44 12.70 -5.29 -12.81
C ASP A 44 11.77 -4.86 -11.66
N SER A 45 11.42 -3.57 -11.59
CA SER A 45 10.50 -3.05 -10.58
C SER A 45 9.03 -3.35 -10.87
N PHE A 46 8.65 -3.66 -12.12
CA PHE A 46 7.23 -3.87 -12.49
C PHE A 46 6.56 -5.01 -11.71
N PRO A 47 7.17 -6.20 -11.54
CA PRO A 47 6.60 -7.26 -10.71
C PRO A 47 6.44 -6.86 -9.24
N ILE A 48 7.34 -6.03 -8.71
CA ILE A 48 7.31 -5.54 -7.32
C ILE A 48 6.13 -4.59 -7.14
N ILE A 49 6.01 -3.58 -8.00
CA ILE A 49 4.90 -2.62 -8.01
C ILE A 49 3.56 -3.36 -8.14
N ARG A 50 3.48 -4.38 -9.01
CA ARG A 50 2.25 -5.18 -9.17
C ARG A 50 1.85 -5.88 -7.87
N ARG A 51 2.79 -6.52 -7.18
CA ARG A 51 2.53 -7.19 -5.90
C ARG A 51 2.12 -6.20 -4.80
N LEU A 52 2.73 -5.01 -4.77
CA LEU A 52 2.34 -3.95 -3.85
C LEU A 52 0.91 -3.47 -4.13
N LYS A 53 0.52 -3.29 -5.39
CA LYS A 53 -0.86 -2.92 -5.77
C LYS A 53 -1.88 -4.02 -5.38
N GLU A 54 -1.51 -5.29 -5.54
CA GLU A 54 -2.33 -6.43 -5.07
C GLU A 54 -2.49 -6.43 -3.53
N ALA A 55 -1.40 -6.20 -2.79
CA ALA A 55 -1.42 -6.10 -1.33
C ALA A 55 -2.25 -4.90 -0.82
N LYS A 56 -2.12 -3.75 -1.48
CA LYS A 56 -2.93 -2.56 -1.19
C LYS A 56 -4.42 -2.88 -1.31
N LYS A 57 -4.83 -3.49 -2.42
CA LYS A 57 -6.22 -3.86 -2.67
C LYS A 57 -6.78 -4.75 -1.55
N LEU A 58 -6.02 -5.76 -1.10
CA LEU A 58 -6.44 -6.64 0.00
C LEU A 58 -6.61 -5.89 1.33
N SER A 59 -5.73 -4.92 1.59
CA SER A 59 -5.81 -4.06 2.78
C SER A 59 -7.06 -3.16 2.73
N GLU A 60 -7.32 -2.53 1.60
CA GLU A 60 -8.51 -1.69 1.36
C GLU A 60 -9.82 -2.49 1.47
N GLU A 61 -9.87 -3.69 0.90
CA GLU A 61 -11.01 -4.61 1.02
C GLU A 61 -11.26 -4.98 2.50
N SER A 62 -10.19 -5.26 3.25
CA SER A 62 -10.27 -5.57 4.68
C SER A 62 -10.82 -4.38 5.50
N LEU A 63 -10.36 -3.16 5.21
CA LEU A 63 -10.88 -1.93 5.82
C LEU A 63 -12.36 -1.70 5.50
N MET A 64 -12.76 -1.93 4.24
CA MET A 64 -14.15 -1.83 3.82
C MET A 64 -15.05 -2.82 4.57
N MET A 65 -14.59 -4.06 4.78
CA MET A 65 -15.33 -5.06 5.55
C MET A 65 -15.50 -4.66 7.03
N LEU A 66 -14.49 -4.04 7.64
CA LEU A 66 -14.59 -3.54 9.02
C LEU A 66 -15.60 -2.39 9.13
N ASN A 67 -15.57 -1.46 8.17
CA ASN A 67 -16.48 -0.32 8.16
C ASN A 67 -17.93 -0.77 7.89
N THR A 68 -18.16 -1.75 7.02
CA THR A 68 -19.51 -2.25 6.70
C THR A 68 -20.11 -3.14 7.78
N LYS A 69 -19.32 -3.99 8.46
CA LYS A 69 -19.80 -4.79 9.61
C LYS A 69 -20.20 -3.92 10.82
N SER A 70 -19.66 -2.71 10.92
CA SER A 70 -20.01 -1.77 12.00
C SER A 70 -21.43 -1.17 11.88
N PHE A 71 -22.10 -1.26 10.71
CA PHE A 71 -23.44 -0.70 10.50
C PHE A 71 -24.59 -1.70 10.68
N ALA A 72 -24.31 -2.97 10.97
CA ALA A 72 -25.33 -4.00 11.18
C ALA A 72 -25.86 -4.06 12.63
N LYS A 73 -25.91 -2.93 13.34
CA LYS A 73 -26.34 -2.84 14.74
C LYS A 73 -27.65 -2.09 14.88
#